data_AF-A0A1H8NYM9-F1
#
_entry.id   AF-A0A1H8NYM9-F1
#
_cell.length_a   1.000
_cell.length_b   1.000
_cell.length_c   1.000
_cell.angle_alpha   90.00
_cell.angle_beta   90.00
_cell.angle_gamma   90.00
#
_symmetry.space_group_name_H-M   'P 1'
#
loop_
_entity.id
_entity.type
_entity.pdbx_description
1 polymer ?
#
loop_
_entity_poly.entity_id
_entity_poly.type
_entity_poly.pdbx_seq_one_letter_code
_entity_poly.pdbx_strand_id
1 'polypeptide(L)'
;MTRSSLIVPSAWVVGSGRTIDGGEATHTPCTASELAQPLAAQVGRWYRIGFAVSDRTAGAVAPRLSGGSLRPGTAISVDGQVTDRIQAVTGNDTLEFSADAAFDGAVSDILLNLETAACLDAGTHYLWLEPQNADGVPGPINAPLTIEVI
;
A
#
# COMPACT_ATOMS: atom_id res chain seq x y z
N MET A 1 18.46 -1.36 -5.98
CA MET A 1 17.21 -1.91 -6.53
C MET A 1 16.19 -0.80 -6.51
N THR A 2 15.86 -0.23 -7.66
CA THR A 2 14.86 0.84 -7.76
C THR A 2 13.49 0.18 -7.62
N ARG A 3 12.75 0.48 -6.55
CA ARG A 3 11.33 0.11 -6.48
C ARG A 3 10.64 0.90 -7.60
N SER A 4 10.26 0.21 -8.67
CA SER A 4 9.44 0.81 -9.72
C SER A 4 8.00 0.87 -9.21
N SER A 5 7.52 2.07 -8.89
CA SER A 5 6.09 2.31 -8.58
C SER A 5 5.23 1.84 -9.77
N LEU A 6 4.26 0.98 -9.51
CA LEU A 6 3.41 0.32 -10.51
C LEU A 6 2.06 1.05 -10.74
N ILE A 7 1.96 2.34 -10.39
CA ILE A 7 0.83 3.15 -10.88
C ILE A 7 1.05 3.43 -12.38
N VAL A 8 0.66 2.46 -13.21
CA VAL A 8 0.48 2.63 -14.66
C VAL A 8 -0.97 3.05 -14.91
N PRO A 9 -1.22 4.18 -15.61
CA PRO A 9 -2.58 4.70 -15.80
C PRO A 9 -3.57 3.67 -16.38
N SER A 10 -3.09 2.75 -17.23
CA SER A 10 -3.93 1.71 -17.84
C SER A 10 -4.44 0.65 -16.87
N ALA A 11 -3.85 0.53 -15.68
CA ALA A 11 -4.27 -0.42 -14.65
C ALA A 11 -5.34 0.15 -13.71
N TRP A 12 -5.57 1.46 -13.74
CA TRP A 12 -6.42 2.15 -12.78
C TRP A 12 -7.56 2.91 -13.46
N VAL A 13 -8.75 2.82 -12.90
CA VAL A 13 -9.87 3.71 -13.20
C VAL A 13 -9.72 4.94 -12.31
N VAL A 14 -9.52 6.09 -12.95
CA VAL A 14 -9.24 7.37 -12.29
C VAL A 14 -10.55 8.15 -12.16
N GLY A 15 -10.98 8.40 -10.92
CA GLY A 15 -12.12 9.26 -10.62
C GLY A 15 -11.86 10.73 -10.94
N SER A 16 -12.92 11.53 -10.93
CA SER A 16 -12.84 12.98 -11.18
C SER A 16 -11.91 13.68 -10.21
N GLY A 17 -11.21 14.72 -10.68
CA GLY A 17 -10.28 15.49 -9.84
C GLY A 17 -8.97 14.76 -9.54
N ARG A 18 -8.72 13.61 -10.18
CA ARG A 18 -7.46 12.88 -10.08
C ARG A 18 -6.67 12.85 -11.38
N THR A 19 -5.36 12.77 -11.23
CA THR A 19 -4.41 12.56 -12.33
C THR A 19 -3.42 11.50 -11.91
N ILE A 20 -3.01 10.63 -12.84
CA ILE A 20 -1.87 9.75 -12.66
C ILE A 20 -0.75 10.26 -13.56
N ASP A 21 0.37 10.64 -12.96
CA ASP A 21 1.61 10.93 -13.68
C ASP A 21 2.81 10.50 -12.83
N GLY A 22 3.92 10.13 -13.48
CA GLY A 22 5.16 9.79 -12.77
C GLY A 22 5.09 8.63 -11.76
N GLY A 23 4.01 7.83 -11.76
CA GLY A 23 3.79 6.78 -10.76
C GLY A 23 3.07 7.25 -9.48
N GLU A 24 2.43 8.42 -9.55
CA GLU A 24 1.72 9.08 -8.46
C GLU A 24 0.31 9.46 -8.89
N ALA A 25 -0.66 9.23 -8.01
CA ALA A 25 -2.05 9.61 -8.20
C ALA A 25 -2.39 10.82 -7.34
N THR A 26 -2.37 12.00 -7.95
CA THR A 26 -2.72 13.27 -7.30
C THR A 26 -4.22 13.47 -7.28
N HIS A 27 -4.75 14.04 -6.21
CA HIS A 27 -6.14 14.47 -6.10
C HIS A 27 -6.21 15.95 -5.78
N THR A 28 -6.98 16.68 -6.57
CA THR A 28 -7.34 18.08 -6.30
C THR A 28 -8.69 18.12 -5.57
N PRO A 29 -8.83 18.95 -4.52
CA PRO A 29 -10.08 19.09 -3.77
C PRO A 29 -11.31 19.47 -4.59
N CYS A 30 -12.45 19.51 -3.90
CA CYS A 30 -13.80 19.90 -4.32
C CYS A 30 -14.73 18.73 -4.67
N THR A 31 -14.21 17.53 -4.93
CA THR A 31 -15.04 16.36 -5.24
C THR A 31 -14.48 15.13 -4.54
N ALA A 32 -15.31 14.37 -3.83
CA ALA A 32 -14.88 13.06 -3.34
C ALA A 32 -14.73 12.12 -4.54
N SER A 33 -13.68 11.30 -4.54
CA SER A 33 -13.39 10.46 -5.70
C SER A 33 -12.67 9.18 -5.31
N GLU A 34 -12.75 8.20 -6.19
CA GLU A 34 -12.06 6.93 -6.10
C GLU A 34 -10.94 6.83 -7.13
N LEU A 35 -9.87 6.13 -6.74
CA LEU A 35 -8.90 5.54 -7.65
C LEU A 35 -9.03 4.02 -7.51
N ALA A 36 -9.43 3.33 -8.56
CA ALA A 36 -9.85 1.93 -8.48
C ALA A 36 -9.05 1.01 -9.41
N GLN A 37 -8.76 -0.21 -8.96
CA GLN A 37 -8.11 -1.25 -9.76
C GLN A 37 -8.85 -2.59 -9.56
N PRO A 38 -9.15 -3.34 -10.64
CA PRO A 38 -9.70 -4.68 -10.52
C PRO A 38 -8.79 -5.61 -9.71
N LEU A 39 -9.40 -6.41 -8.84
CA LEU A 39 -8.73 -7.37 -7.95
C LEU A 39 -9.45 -8.72 -7.99
N ALA A 40 -8.71 -9.79 -8.28
CA ALA A 40 -9.20 -11.16 -8.09
C ALA A 40 -9.19 -11.54 -6.59
N ALA A 41 -10.12 -10.99 -5.81
CA ALA A 41 -10.13 -11.16 -4.37
C ALA A 41 -10.59 -12.56 -3.95
N GLN A 42 -9.96 -13.13 -2.92
CA GLN A 42 -10.32 -14.42 -2.35
C GLN A 42 -11.10 -14.21 -1.05
N VAL A 43 -12.35 -14.66 -1.03
CA VAL A 43 -13.24 -14.53 0.14
C VAL A 43 -12.61 -15.13 1.39
N GLY A 44 -12.67 -14.38 2.49
CA GLY A 44 -12.14 -14.77 3.80
C GLY A 44 -10.63 -14.55 3.95
N ARG A 45 -9.90 -14.18 2.89
CA ARG A 45 -8.47 -13.88 2.95
C ARG A 45 -8.20 -12.44 3.36
N TRP A 46 -7.06 -12.25 4.02
CA TRP A 46 -6.54 -10.94 4.36
C TRP A 46 -5.60 -10.44 3.28
N TYR A 47 -5.70 -9.15 2.97
CA TYR A 47 -4.81 -8.45 2.06
C TYR A 47 -4.05 -7.38 2.84
N ARG A 48 -2.72 -7.39 2.74
CA ARG A 48 -1.84 -6.34 3.24
C ARG A 48 -1.68 -5.28 2.16
N ILE A 49 -1.88 -4.03 2.53
CA ILE A 49 -1.85 -2.89 1.63
C ILE A 49 -0.73 -1.98 2.10
N GLY A 50 0.14 -1.61 1.17
CA GLY A 50 1.21 -0.63 1.37
C GLY A 50 1.03 0.55 0.43
N PHE A 51 1.22 1.77 0.89
CA PHE A 51 1.20 2.95 0.02
C PHE A 51 1.87 4.15 0.71
N ALA A 52 2.18 5.18 -0.07
CA ALA A 52 2.64 6.46 0.44
C ALA A 52 1.55 7.53 0.27
N VAL A 53 1.43 8.42 1.25
CA VAL A 53 0.72 9.70 1.12
C VAL A 53 1.74 10.83 1.10
N SER A 54 1.62 11.72 0.11
CA SER A 54 2.53 12.84 -0.13
C SER A 54 1.76 14.14 -0.37
N ASP A 55 2.44 15.26 -0.10
CA ASP A 55 1.99 16.63 -0.33
C ASP A 55 0.58 16.92 0.22
N ARG A 56 0.21 16.27 1.33
CA ARG A 56 -1.14 16.40 1.85
C ARG A 56 -1.34 17.73 2.57
N THR A 57 -2.34 18.51 2.15
CA THR A 57 -2.69 19.78 2.82
C THR A 57 -4.05 19.72 3.55
N ALA A 58 -5.01 18.94 3.06
CA ALA A 58 -6.36 18.82 3.61
C ALA A 58 -7.00 17.43 3.34
N GLY A 59 -8.09 17.12 4.06
CA GLY A 59 -8.87 15.87 3.95
C GLY A 59 -8.16 14.55 4.31
N ALA A 60 -8.73 13.43 3.89
CA ALA A 60 -8.18 12.10 4.10
C ALA A 60 -8.42 11.17 2.90
N VAL A 61 -7.57 10.15 2.79
CA VAL A 61 -7.69 9.05 1.83
C VAL A 61 -7.69 7.71 2.56
N ALA A 62 -8.55 6.78 2.15
CA ALA A 62 -8.64 5.45 2.75
C ALA A 62 -8.61 4.35 1.67
N PRO A 63 -7.80 3.30 1.82
CA PRO A 63 -7.94 2.12 0.99
C PRO A 63 -9.23 1.36 1.36
N ARG A 64 -9.84 0.67 0.41
CA ARG A 64 -11.02 -0.18 0.64
C ARG A 64 -11.15 -1.28 -0.41
N LEU A 65 -11.84 -2.36 -0.07
CA LEU A 65 -12.30 -3.37 -1.03
C LEU A 65 -13.79 -3.15 -1.35
N SER A 66 -14.14 -3.11 -2.63
CA SER A 66 -15.50 -2.89 -3.15
C SER A 66 -15.94 -4.03 -4.08
N GLY A 67 -17.02 -3.86 -4.86
CA GLY A 67 -17.65 -4.90 -5.70
C GLY A 67 -18.79 -5.66 -5.01
N GLY A 68 -18.61 -5.95 -3.72
CA GLY A 68 -19.59 -6.58 -2.83
C GLY A 68 -19.93 -5.67 -1.66
N SER A 69 -20.00 -6.23 -0.45
CA SER A 69 -20.05 -5.41 0.76
C SER A 69 -18.76 -4.61 0.91
N LEU A 70 -18.89 -3.30 1.15
CA LEU A 70 -17.74 -2.42 1.31
C LEU A 70 -16.90 -2.83 2.53
N ARG A 71 -15.58 -2.97 2.32
CA ARG A 71 -14.61 -3.25 3.38
C ARG A 71 -13.64 -2.08 3.47
N PRO A 72 -13.92 -1.08 4.32
CA PRO A 72 -13.04 0.07 4.47
C PRO A 72 -11.78 -0.31 5.25
N GLY A 73 -10.67 0.28 4.86
CA GLY A 73 -9.46 0.38 5.66
C GLY A 73 -9.46 1.64 6.52
N THR A 74 -8.28 2.00 6.99
CA THR A 74 -8.03 3.17 7.83
C THR A 74 -7.91 4.44 7.00
N ALA A 75 -8.62 5.50 7.40
CA ALA A 75 -8.49 6.80 6.77
C ALA A 75 -7.18 7.48 7.20
N ILE A 76 -6.42 7.96 6.22
CA ILE A 76 -5.11 8.57 6.41
C ILE A 76 -5.19 10.06 6.16
N SER A 77 -4.76 10.81 7.17
CA SER A 77 -4.73 12.28 7.17
C SER A 77 -3.35 12.82 7.53
N VAL A 78 -2.29 12.10 7.16
CA VAL A 78 -0.88 12.48 7.38
C VAL A 78 -0.02 11.94 6.24
N ASP A 79 1.03 12.68 5.89
CA ASP A 79 2.04 12.21 4.93
C ASP A 79 2.88 11.07 5.51
N GLY A 80 3.34 10.18 4.65
CA GLY A 80 4.25 9.09 5.01
C GLY A 80 3.88 7.74 4.39
N GLN A 81 4.67 6.73 4.74
CA GLN A 81 4.39 5.34 4.40
C GLN A 81 3.27 4.80 5.30
N VAL A 82 2.33 4.12 4.69
CA VAL A 82 1.14 3.55 5.35
C VAL A 82 1.08 2.07 5.05
N THR A 83 0.74 1.30 6.08
CA THR A 83 0.33 -0.09 5.95
C THR A 83 -1.09 -0.26 6.47
N ASP A 84 -1.86 -1.13 5.82
CA ASP A 84 -3.19 -1.50 6.24
C ASP A 84 -3.46 -2.99 5.95
N ARG A 85 -4.51 -3.54 6.56
CA ARG A 85 -4.88 -4.94 6.45
C ARG A 85 -6.39 -5.10 6.38
N ILE A 86 -6.91 -5.51 5.22
CA ILE A 86 -8.35 -5.62 4.96
C ILE A 86 -8.71 -7.06 4.60
N GLN A 87 -9.75 -7.61 5.23
CA GLN A 87 -10.29 -8.92 4.88
C GLN A 87 -11.31 -8.80 3.75
N ALA A 88 -11.09 -9.56 2.67
CA ALA A 88 -12.05 -9.69 1.59
C ALA A 88 -13.26 -10.53 2.02
N VAL A 89 -14.46 -10.10 1.64
CA VAL A 89 -15.72 -10.83 1.82
C VAL A 89 -16.34 -11.16 0.47
N THR A 90 -17.46 -11.90 0.48
CA THR A 90 -18.15 -12.32 -0.73
C THR A 90 -18.49 -11.13 -1.63
N GLY A 91 -18.14 -11.26 -2.91
CA GLY A 91 -18.39 -10.26 -3.93
C GLY A 91 -17.33 -9.16 -4.03
N ASN A 92 -16.32 -9.12 -3.14
CA ASN A 92 -15.25 -8.16 -3.35
C ASN A 92 -14.42 -8.50 -4.60
N ASP A 93 -14.20 -7.52 -5.45
CA ASP A 93 -13.49 -7.69 -6.74
C ASP A 93 -12.65 -6.48 -7.16
N THR A 94 -12.55 -5.46 -6.30
CA THR A 94 -11.89 -4.19 -6.64
C THR A 94 -11.17 -3.63 -5.41
N LEU A 95 -9.94 -3.15 -5.60
CA LEU A 95 -9.21 -2.32 -4.65
C LEU A 95 -9.45 -0.85 -5.02
N GLU A 96 -9.79 -0.03 -4.03
CA GLU A 96 -10.02 1.40 -4.23
C GLU A 96 -9.30 2.24 -3.19
N PHE A 97 -8.83 3.43 -3.58
CA PHE A 97 -8.43 4.49 -2.68
C PHE A 97 -9.49 5.59 -2.73
N SER A 98 -10.29 5.69 -1.67
CA SER A 98 -11.36 6.67 -1.53
C SER A 98 -10.83 7.93 -0.88
N ALA A 99 -10.86 9.05 -1.60
CA ALA A 99 -10.55 10.36 -1.07
C ALA A 99 -11.85 11.11 -0.77
N ASP A 100 -11.90 11.76 0.39
CA ASP A 100 -12.98 12.72 0.65
C ASP A 100 -12.82 13.98 -0.21
N ALA A 101 -13.86 14.83 -0.25
CA ALA A 101 -13.86 16.01 -1.11
C ALA A 101 -12.84 17.09 -0.69
N ALA A 102 -12.32 17.01 0.53
CA ALA A 102 -11.33 17.94 1.05
C ALA A 102 -9.90 17.42 0.85
N PHE A 103 -9.71 16.17 0.43
CA PHE A 103 -8.39 15.60 0.24
C PHE A 103 -7.63 16.41 -0.81
N ASP A 104 -6.47 16.92 -0.42
CA ASP A 104 -5.51 17.59 -1.29
C ASP A 104 -4.17 16.93 -1.04
N GLY A 105 -3.62 16.27 -2.04
CA GLY A 105 -2.40 15.48 -1.91
C GLY A 105 -2.37 14.31 -2.89
N ALA A 106 -1.46 13.38 -2.66
CA ALA A 106 -1.20 12.31 -3.59
C ALA A 106 -0.99 10.95 -2.91
N VAL A 107 -1.23 9.90 -3.71
CA VAL A 107 -0.98 8.50 -3.32
C VAL A 107 -0.02 7.87 -4.33
N SER A 108 1.01 7.20 -3.82
CA SER A 108 2.01 6.50 -4.64
C SER A 108 2.47 5.19 -3.98
N ASP A 109 3.37 4.45 -4.65
CA ASP A 109 3.98 3.22 -4.15
C ASP A 109 3.00 2.15 -3.66
N ILE A 110 1.83 2.07 -4.31
CA ILE A 110 0.77 1.13 -3.94
C ILE A 110 1.24 -0.32 -4.11
N LEU A 111 1.11 -1.11 -3.05
CA LEU A 111 1.39 -2.53 -2.96
C LEU A 111 0.17 -3.24 -2.36
N LEU A 112 -0.18 -4.40 -2.92
CA LEU A 112 -1.22 -5.27 -2.39
C LEU A 112 -0.71 -6.71 -2.37
N ASN A 113 -0.64 -7.31 -1.19
CA ASN A 113 -0.21 -8.68 -0.99
C ASN A 113 -1.32 -9.51 -0.36
N LEU A 114 -1.60 -10.67 -0.95
CA LEU A 114 -2.40 -11.70 -0.29
C LEU A 114 -1.62 -12.25 0.90
N GLU A 115 -2.18 -12.16 2.10
CA GLU A 115 -1.54 -12.69 3.29
C GLU A 115 -1.56 -14.22 3.29
N THR A 116 -0.37 -14.79 3.51
CA THR A 116 -0.17 -16.24 3.64
C THR A 116 0.62 -16.52 4.91
N ALA A 117 0.63 -17.78 5.36
CA ALA A 117 1.38 -18.18 6.55
C ALA A 117 2.91 -17.96 6.43
N ALA A 118 3.43 -17.68 5.23
CA ALA A 118 4.85 -17.41 5.01
C ALA A 118 5.18 -15.90 5.00
N CYS A 119 4.19 -15.01 5.12
CA CYS A 119 4.43 -13.58 5.14
C CYS A 119 5.11 -13.18 6.45
N LEU A 120 6.21 -12.42 6.36
CA LEU A 120 6.72 -11.67 7.49
C LEU A 120 5.69 -10.58 7.86
N ASP A 121 5.62 -10.20 9.14
CA ASP A 121 4.80 -9.09 9.56
C ASP A 121 5.23 -7.77 8.89
N ALA A 122 4.29 -6.85 8.69
CA ALA A 122 4.58 -5.53 8.16
C ALA A 122 5.17 -4.66 9.28
N GLY A 123 5.98 -3.69 8.89
CA GLY A 123 6.75 -2.83 9.78
C GLY A 123 8.25 -3.11 9.71
N THR A 124 8.96 -2.55 10.68
CA THR A 124 10.42 -2.60 10.74
C THR A 124 10.93 -3.93 11.29
N HIS A 125 11.83 -4.57 10.55
CA HIS A 125 12.58 -5.75 10.98
C HIS A 125 14.08 -5.50 10.89
N TYR A 126 14.84 -6.35 11.55
CA TYR A 126 16.29 -6.24 11.62
C TYR A 126 16.92 -7.56 11.15
N LEU A 127 17.88 -7.46 10.23
CA LEU A 127 18.76 -8.56 9.85
C LEU A 127 20.13 -8.36 10.46
N TRP A 128 20.69 -9.45 10.96
CA TRP A 128 22.09 -9.57 11.31
C TRP A 128 22.75 -10.58 10.38
N LEU A 129 23.90 -10.20 9.85
CA LEU A 129 24.75 -11.04 9.02
C LEU A 129 25.97 -11.43 9.86
N GLU A 130 26.21 -12.73 9.91
CA GLU A 130 27.40 -13.31 10.51
C GLU A 130 28.20 -14.01 9.40
N PRO A 131 29.35 -13.48 8.99
CA PRO A 131 30.19 -14.15 8.02
C PRO A 131 30.76 -15.43 8.64
N GLN A 132 30.72 -16.52 7.89
CA GLN A 132 31.28 -17.82 8.26
C GLN A 132 32.47 -18.13 7.35
N ASN A 133 33.58 -18.59 7.91
CA ASN A 133 34.67 -19.12 7.09
C ASN A 133 34.31 -20.52 6.53
N ALA A 134 35.20 -21.11 5.72
CA ALA A 134 34.97 -22.44 5.12
C ALA A 134 34.79 -23.56 6.16
N ASP A 135 35.25 -23.33 7.40
CA ASP A 135 35.18 -24.27 8.51
C ASP A 135 33.95 -24.01 9.43
N GLY A 136 33.07 -23.06 9.08
CA GLY A 136 31.90 -22.72 9.89
C GLY A 136 32.23 -22.00 11.20
N VAL A 137 33.37 -21.30 11.25
CA VAL A 137 33.73 -20.44 12.38
C VAL A 137 33.13 -19.05 12.16
N PRO A 138 32.32 -18.55 13.12
CA PRO A 138 31.69 -17.24 13.04
C PRO A 138 32.72 -16.12 13.14
N GLY A 139 32.58 -15.13 12.24
CA GLY A 139 33.25 -13.84 12.32
C GLY A 139 32.42 -12.81 13.09
N PRO A 140 32.87 -11.54 13.13
CA PRO A 140 32.12 -10.47 13.81
C PRO A 140 30.77 -10.21 13.12
N ILE A 141 29.71 -10.17 13.92
CA ILE A 141 28.35 -9.80 13.50
C ILE A 141 28.33 -8.32 13.09
N ASN A 142 27.65 -8.00 11.99
CA ASN A 142 27.47 -6.62 11.56
C ASN A 142 26.46 -5.85 12.44
N ALA A 143 26.46 -4.52 12.33
CA ALA A 143 25.34 -3.72 12.84
C ALA A 143 24.03 -4.13 12.16
N PRO A 144 22.88 -4.04 12.86
CA PRO A 144 21.60 -4.45 12.30
C PRO A 144 21.31 -3.73 10.98
N LEU A 145 20.95 -4.51 9.98
CA LEU A 145 20.39 -4.02 8.73
C LEU A 145 18.89 -3.89 8.91
N THR A 146 18.42 -2.66 8.93
CA THR A 146 16.98 -2.38 9.03
C THR A 146 16.31 -2.64 7.68
N ILE A 147 15.24 -3.43 7.70
CA ILE A 147 14.34 -3.61 6.55
C ILE A 147 12.94 -3.15 6.94
N GLU A 148 12.24 -2.51 6.01
CA GLU A 148 10.82 -2.17 6.17
C GLU A 148 10.01 -3.11 5.29
N VAL A 149 9.11 -3.88 5.91
CA VAL A 149 8.16 -4.75 5.19
C VAL A 149 6.82 -4.05 5.12
N ILE A 150 6.26 -3.97 3.91
CA ILE A 150 5.03 -3.25 3.60
C ILE A 150 3.93 -4.25 3.26
#